data_AF-A0A1B1TMZ7-F1
#
_entry.id   AF-A0A1B1TMZ7-F1
#
_cell.length_a   1.000
_cell.length_b   1.000
_cell.length_c   1.000
_cell.angle_alpha   90.00
_cell.angle_beta   90.00
_cell.angle_gamma   90.00
#
_symmetry.space_group_name_H-M   'P 1'
#
loop_
_entity.id
_entity.type
_entity.pdbx_description
1 polymer ?
#
loop_
_entity_poly.entity_id
_entity_poly.type
_entity_poly.pdbx_seq_one_letter_code
_entity_poly.pdbx_strand_id
1 'polypeptide(L)'
;MTQTWAQVQYTFQQIWGYDDFRPPQDQIIRSLLAGQDALIIMPTGGGKSICFQLPAILQTGLTLVVSPLVALMENQVQTLQEKRLPARLLHSQLSKLERRHTLQAVAKNQLRLLYLSPETLLSPPVWEILIQPQLKVNGLILDEAHCLVQWGDTFRPAYRRLGAVRPALLRHKPKGSKMAIAAFTATADPQAQKSISQTLQLKSPKKFVQSPYRPNLQLVSRTVWSPKGKRDQLHRFIQTNAKASGLIYVRSRREAETLAMTLGQQNYQTAAYHAGLSPGDRRQQEKDWQTGRLQFVVCTNAFGMGIDKADVRWILHYHPPSLLAEYLQEIGRAGRDGKKSTALSLISEPTGFLNPEDKNRARFFQQNLQKQIRDAAKLAQTLPLQGSILELDHQAELSLGILHSTGQLRWRDPFTYERQPTLDPTAFSLLQQQQIHAVRQLQTFWRQKNCRWQFLIDSFGFHDQAQDFRCGHCDRCQNSS
;
A
#
# COMPACT_ATOMS: atom_id res chain seq x y z
N MET A 1 24.69 6.28 23.47
CA MET A 1 25.67 5.22 23.12
C MET A 1 25.34 4.73 21.72
N THR A 2 26.28 4.83 20.80
CA THR A 2 26.18 4.22 19.47
C THR A 2 26.23 2.70 19.64
N GLN A 3 25.13 2.01 19.37
CA GLN A 3 25.10 0.56 19.40
C GLN A 3 26.07 0.00 18.35
N THR A 4 26.82 -1.04 18.70
CA THR A 4 27.66 -1.74 17.73
C THR A 4 26.77 -2.53 16.77
N TRP A 5 27.23 -2.78 15.55
CA TRP A 5 26.45 -3.56 14.59
C TRP A 5 26.17 -4.99 15.09
N ALA A 6 27.10 -5.59 15.84
CA ALA A 6 26.90 -6.88 16.49
C ALA A 6 25.71 -6.86 17.47
N GLN A 7 25.50 -5.77 18.22
CA GLN A 7 24.33 -5.62 19.09
C GLN A 7 23.02 -5.52 18.29
N VAL A 8 23.06 -4.86 17.14
CA VAL A 8 21.89 -4.76 16.23
C VAL A 8 21.52 -6.15 15.71
N GLN A 9 22.48 -6.92 15.22
CA GLN A 9 22.28 -8.30 14.75
C GLN A 9 21.79 -9.22 15.86
N TYR A 10 22.41 -9.16 17.05
CA TYR A 10 21.99 -9.93 18.21
C TYR A 10 20.53 -9.64 18.59
N THR A 11 20.15 -8.36 18.66
CA THR A 11 18.77 -7.97 18.99
C THR A 11 17.77 -8.46 17.94
N PHE A 12 18.16 -8.39 16.66
CA PHE A 12 17.35 -8.93 15.57
C PHE A 12 17.10 -10.43 15.72
N GLN A 13 18.16 -11.22 15.93
CA GLN A 13 18.08 -12.66 16.14
C GLN A 13 17.20 -13.00 17.35
N GLN A 14 17.37 -12.30 18.48
CA GLN A 14 16.58 -12.54 19.70
C GLN A 14 15.09 -12.25 19.52
N ILE A 15 14.73 -11.19 18.78
CA ILE A 15 13.32 -10.80 18.62
C ILE A 15 12.62 -11.64 17.56
N TRP A 16 13.26 -11.84 16.41
CA TRP A 16 12.60 -12.47 15.24
C TRP A 16 13.03 -13.91 14.98
N GLY A 17 14.12 -14.40 15.56
CA GLY A 17 14.57 -15.79 15.42
C GLY A 17 15.15 -16.14 14.05
N TYR A 18 15.50 -15.15 13.23
CA TYR A 18 16.18 -15.37 11.95
C TYR A 18 17.69 -15.29 12.14
N ASP A 19 18.44 -16.12 11.41
CA ASP A 19 19.90 -16.19 11.51
C ASP A 19 20.58 -14.90 11.05
N ASP A 20 20.13 -14.32 9.93
CA ASP A 20 20.70 -13.08 9.37
C ASP A 20 19.67 -12.23 8.61
N PHE A 21 20.05 -10.99 8.33
CA PHE A 21 19.29 -10.05 7.52
C PHE A 21 19.23 -10.49 6.06
N ARG A 22 18.07 -10.28 5.42
CA ARG A 22 17.96 -10.42 3.96
C ARG A 22 18.45 -9.13 3.29
N PRO A 23 19.26 -9.16 2.24
CA PRO A 23 19.63 -7.94 1.53
C PRO A 23 18.39 -7.21 0.95
N PRO A 24 18.29 -5.86 1.04
CA PRO A 24 19.21 -4.90 1.67
C PRO A 24 18.73 -4.42 3.07
N GLN A 25 18.11 -5.29 3.88
CA GLN A 25 17.52 -4.91 5.18
C GLN A 25 18.55 -4.26 6.11
N ASP A 26 19.76 -4.81 6.18
CA ASP A 26 20.88 -4.29 6.96
C ASP A 26 21.21 -2.83 6.59
N GLN A 27 21.30 -2.53 5.29
CA GLN A 27 21.59 -1.19 4.79
C GLN A 27 20.46 -0.21 5.11
N ILE A 28 19.21 -0.66 5.00
CA ILE A 28 18.03 0.15 5.38
C ILE A 28 18.07 0.46 6.88
N ILE A 29 18.30 -0.55 7.72
CA ILE A 29 18.36 -0.39 9.19
C ILE A 29 19.46 0.62 9.56
N ARG A 30 20.65 0.51 8.96
CA ARG A 30 21.75 1.47 9.17
C ARG A 30 21.35 2.90 8.79
N SER A 31 20.71 3.06 7.64
CA SER A 31 20.22 4.37 7.16
C SER A 31 19.24 4.99 8.16
N LEU A 32 18.29 4.21 8.67
CA LEU A 32 17.29 4.70 9.63
C LEU A 32 17.89 4.99 11.01
N LEU A 33 18.80 4.14 11.50
CA LEU A 33 19.53 4.41 12.74
C LEU A 33 20.36 5.71 12.67
N ALA A 34 20.88 6.05 11.48
CA ALA A 34 21.59 7.29 11.21
C ALA A 34 20.67 8.52 11.07
N GLY A 35 19.34 8.35 11.14
CA GLY A 35 18.37 9.42 10.98
C GLY A 35 18.29 9.98 9.56
N GLN A 36 18.61 9.16 8.55
CA GLN A 36 18.53 9.53 7.14
C GLN A 36 17.15 9.21 6.56
N ASP A 37 16.63 10.10 5.73
CA ASP A 37 15.42 9.82 4.97
C ASP A 37 15.65 8.65 3.99
N ALA A 38 14.61 7.88 3.71
CA ALA A 38 14.74 6.73 2.83
C ALA A 38 13.48 6.46 2.00
N LEU A 39 13.68 5.97 0.78
CA LEU A 39 12.64 5.42 -0.08
C LEU A 39 12.96 3.95 -0.32
N ILE A 40 12.11 3.07 0.21
CA ILE A 40 12.29 1.62 0.20
C ILE A 40 11.20 0.98 -0.65
N ILE A 41 11.62 0.32 -1.72
CA ILE A 41 10.77 -0.38 -2.67
C ILE A 41 11.27 -1.82 -2.74
N MET A 42 10.61 -2.68 -1.97
CA MET A 42 10.98 -4.09 -1.84
C MET A 42 9.74 -4.96 -2.02
N PRO A 43 9.81 -6.06 -2.77
CA PRO A 43 8.66 -6.92 -3.03
C PRO A 43 7.97 -7.39 -1.75
N THR A 44 6.72 -7.83 -1.88
CA THR A 44 5.98 -8.45 -0.77
C THR A 44 6.74 -9.67 -0.24
N GLY A 45 6.77 -9.84 1.09
CA GLY A 45 7.59 -10.87 1.74
C GLY A 45 9.07 -10.50 1.96
N GLY A 46 9.54 -9.34 1.49
CA GLY A 46 10.92 -8.86 1.71
C GLY A 46 11.24 -8.41 3.15
N GLY A 47 10.30 -8.54 4.09
CA GLY A 47 10.50 -8.15 5.50
C GLY A 47 10.63 -6.64 5.74
N LYS A 48 9.90 -5.82 4.97
CA LYS A 48 9.89 -4.34 5.09
C LYS A 48 9.64 -3.85 6.53
N SER A 49 8.72 -4.50 7.25
CA SER A 49 8.34 -4.08 8.60
C SER A 49 9.50 -4.18 9.60
N ILE A 50 10.33 -5.23 9.49
CA ILE A 50 11.52 -5.40 10.33
C ILE A 50 12.47 -4.22 10.17
N CYS A 51 12.64 -3.72 8.93
CA CYS A 51 13.56 -2.64 8.62
C CYS A 51 13.29 -1.36 9.41
N PHE A 52 12.03 -1.06 9.75
CA PHE A 52 11.67 0.11 10.56
C PHE A 52 11.34 -0.22 12.01
N GLN A 53 10.92 -1.46 12.30
CA GLN A 53 10.62 -1.92 13.66
C GLN A 53 11.89 -2.04 14.49
N LEU A 54 12.92 -2.73 13.99
CA LEU A 54 14.18 -2.91 14.70
C LEU A 54 14.82 -1.57 15.11
N PRO A 55 15.07 -0.61 14.21
CA PRO A 55 15.67 0.66 14.61
C PRO A 55 14.81 1.45 15.61
N ALA A 56 13.47 1.36 15.51
CA ALA A 56 12.59 2.01 16.48
C ALA A 56 12.70 1.41 17.88
N ILE A 57 12.82 0.09 18.00
CA ILE A 57 13.02 -0.61 19.29
C ILE A 57 14.40 -0.31 19.89
N LEU A 58 15.42 -0.21 19.04
CA LEU A 58 16.80 0.03 19.45
C LEU A 58 17.06 1.46 19.98
N GLN A 59 16.21 2.44 19.63
CA GLN A 59 16.38 3.84 19.99
C GLN A 59 15.39 4.26 21.08
N THR A 60 15.77 5.21 21.95
CA THR A 60 14.79 5.91 22.80
C THR A 60 14.02 6.93 21.96
N GLY A 61 12.75 7.14 22.29
CA GLY A 61 11.83 8.02 21.55
C GLY A 61 10.81 7.24 20.73
N LEU A 62 9.91 7.97 20.09
CA LEU A 62 8.77 7.46 19.36
C LEU A 62 9.02 7.46 17.85
N THR A 63 8.75 6.34 17.20
CA THR A 63 8.61 6.24 15.75
C THR A 63 7.12 6.14 15.41
N LEU A 64 6.65 7.09 14.59
CA LEU A 64 5.28 7.12 14.10
C LEU A 64 5.19 6.25 12.84
N VAL A 65 4.29 5.28 12.80
CA VAL A 65 4.06 4.42 11.62
C VAL A 65 2.68 4.72 11.06
N VAL A 66 2.64 5.41 9.94
CA VAL A 66 1.41 5.67 9.18
C VAL A 66 1.17 4.52 8.23
N SER A 67 0.00 3.89 8.34
CA SER A 67 -0.40 2.76 7.52
C SER A 67 -1.86 2.91 7.07
N PRO A 68 -2.22 2.47 5.84
CA PRO A 68 -3.54 2.72 5.26
C PRO A 68 -4.67 1.90 5.88
N LEU A 69 -4.37 0.72 6.43
CA LEU A 69 -5.39 -0.23 6.88
C LEU A 69 -5.30 -0.52 8.37
N VAL A 70 -6.44 -0.38 9.05
CA VAL A 70 -6.60 -0.72 10.47
C VAL A 70 -6.21 -2.17 10.75
N ALA A 71 -6.65 -3.12 9.91
CA ALA A 71 -6.31 -4.54 10.10
C ALA A 71 -4.80 -4.81 10.02
N LEU A 72 -4.09 -4.14 9.11
CA LEU A 72 -2.63 -4.27 9.01
C LEU A 72 -1.97 -3.75 10.30
N MET A 73 -2.41 -2.59 10.79
CA MET A 73 -1.90 -2.03 12.05
C MET A 73 -2.16 -2.95 13.25
N GLU A 74 -3.37 -3.51 13.36
CA GLU A 74 -3.74 -4.48 14.41
C GLU A 74 -2.81 -5.69 14.41
N ASN A 75 -2.63 -6.34 13.26
CA ASN A 75 -1.78 -7.53 13.13
C ASN A 75 -0.31 -7.23 13.49
N GLN A 76 0.23 -6.10 13.03
CA GLN A 76 1.62 -5.70 13.33
C GLN A 76 1.81 -5.41 14.83
N VAL A 77 0.90 -4.66 15.44
CA VAL A 77 1.00 -4.30 16.86
C VAL A 77 0.78 -5.51 17.75
N GLN A 78 -0.13 -6.40 17.41
CA GLN A 78 -0.33 -7.67 18.13
C GLN A 78 0.98 -8.47 18.15
N THR A 79 1.61 -8.68 16.99
CA THR A 79 2.88 -9.42 16.88
C THR A 79 3.98 -8.80 17.75
N LEU A 80 4.06 -7.48 17.80
CA LEU A 80 5.03 -6.76 18.64
C LEU A 80 4.71 -6.92 20.13
N GLN A 81 3.42 -6.88 20.51
CA GLN A 81 2.99 -7.03 21.90
C GLN A 81 3.17 -8.45 22.43
N GLU A 82 2.93 -9.47 21.60
CA GLU A 82 3.23 -10.87 21.92
C GLU A 82 4.72 -11.07 22.24
N LYS A 83 5.58 -10.33 21.53
CA LYS A 83 7.04 -10.25 21.79
C LYS A 83 7.40 -9.29 22.93
N ARG A 84 6.42 -8.78 23.68
CA ARG A 84 6.55 -7.81 24.79
C ARG A 84 7.27 -6.51 24.40
N LEU A 85 7.15 -6.09 23.14
CA LEU A 85 7.75 -4.85 22.64
C LEU A 85 6.81 -3.65 22.86
N PRO A 86 7.37 -2.45 23.16
CA PRO A 86 6.61 -1.23 23.46
C PRO A 86 5.98 -0.60 22.20
N ALA A 87 4.94 -1.25 21.68
CA ALA A 87 4.18 -0.80 20.52
C ALA A 87 2.67 -0.73 20.81
N ARG A 88 2.02 0.33 20.31
CA ARG A 88 0.57 0.50 20.35
C ARG A 88 0.07 0.99 18.99
N LEU A 89 -1.25 0.91 18.80
CA LEU A 89 -1.95 1.48 17.66
C LEU A 89 -2.98 2.51 18.12
N LEU A 90 -3.35 3.41 17.22
CA LEU A 90 -4.42 4.38 17.43
C LEU A 90 -5.25 4.54 16.15
N HIS A 91 -6.56 4.29 16.26
CA HIS A 91 -7.55 4.57 15.21
C HIS A 91 -8.91 4.91 15.81
N SER A 92 -9.85 5.33 14.98
CA SER A 92 -11.19 5.78 15.39
C SER A 92 -12.06 4.69 16.02
N GLN A 93 -11.85 3.41 15.65
CA GLN A 93 -12.64 2.27 16.16
C GLN A 93 -12.24 1.79 17.58
N LEU A 94 -11.23 2.39 18.22
CA LEU A 94 -10.84 2.01 19.59
C LEU A 94 -11.83 2.55 20.62
N SER A 95 -11.99 1.84 21.75
CA SER A 95 -12.76 2.35 22.88
C SER A 95 -12.12 3.63 23.46
N LYS A 96 -12.95 4.47 24.10
CA LYS A 96 -12.46 5.70 24.76
C LYS A 96 -11.37 5.40 25.80
N LEU A 97 -11.48 4.28 26.51
CA LEU A 97 -10.52 3.84 27.53
C LEU A 97 -9.18 3.46 26.90
N GLU A 98 -9.19 2.60 25.87
CA GLU A 98 -7.96 2.20 25.16
C GLU A 98 -7.26 3.39 24.51
N ARG A 99 -8.04 4.29 23.88
CA ARG A 99 -7.53 5.54 23.32
C ARG A 99 -6.81 6.36 24.38
N ARG A 100 -7.45 6.59 25.54
CA ARG A 100 -6.86 7.35 26.65
C ARG A 100 -5.57 6.70 27.15
N HIS A 101 -5.57 5.37 27.33
CA HIS A 101 -4.41 4.63 27.80
C HIS A 101 -3.23 4.73 26.82
N THR A 102 -3.48 4.59 25.51
CA THR A 102 -2.44 4.75 24.48
C THR A 102 -1.87 6.16 24.47
N LEU A 103 -2.73 7.20 24.52
CA LEU A 103 -2.27 8.59 24.56
C LEU A 103 -1.44 8.90 25.82
N GLN A 104 -1.82 8.35 26.97
CA GLN A 104 -1.04 8.46 28.20
C GLN A 104 0.34 7.78 28.08
N ALA A 105 0.41 6.61 27.46
CA ALA A 105 1.67 5.91 27.21
C ALA A 105 2.61 6.70 26.27
N VAL A 106 2.03 7.35 25.24
CA VAL A 106 2.78 8.28 24.37
C VAL A 106 3.33 9.45 25.19
N ALA A 107 2.48 10.13 25.96
CA ALA A 107 2.88 11.30 26.76
C ALA A 107 3.96 10.96 27.81
N LYS A 108 3.94 9.73 28.33
CA LYS A 108 4.93 9.21 29.30
C LYS A 108 6.21 8.64 28.65
N ASN A 109 6.42 8.80 27.33
CA ASN A 109 7.59 8.25 26.60
C ASN A 109 7.76 6.71 26.73
N GLN A 110 6.66 5.98 26.95
CA GLN A 110 6.68 4.52 27.19
C GLN A 110 6.67 3.69 25.90
N LEU A 111 6.42 4.32 24.75
CA LEU A 111 6.32 3.65 23.46
C LEU A 111 7.57 3.88 22.61
N ARG A 112 7.83 2.90 21.73
CA ARG A 112 8.83 2.98 20.66
C ARG A 112 8.17 3.07 19.29
N LEU A 113 7.03 2.39 19.12
CA LEU A 113 6.22 2.46 17.91
C LEU A 113 4.78 2.85 18.23
N LEU A 114 4.25 3.80 17.46
CA LEU A 114 2.82 4.09 17.41
C LEU A 114 2.33 3.93 15.97
N TYR A 115 1.47 2.95 15.73
CA TYR A 115 0.78 2.77 14.45
C TYR A 115 -0.49 3.60 14.42
N LEU A 116 -0.73 4.35 13.35
CA LEU A 116 -1.93 5.16 13.22
C LEU A 116 -2.27 5.48 11.76
N SER A 117 -3.54 5.81 11.51
CA SER A 117 -3.94 6.35 10.21
C SER A 117 -3.47 7.80 10.06
N PRO A 118 -3.31 8.33 8.83
CA PRO A 118 -2.93 9.74 8.66
C PRO A 118 -3.99 10.69 9.24
N GLU A 119 -5.27 10.36 9.16
CA GLU A 119 -6.35 11.16 9.75
C GLU A 119 -6.23 11.20 11.29
N THR A 120 -5.84 10.08 11.90
CA THR A 120 -5.63 10.02 13.36
C THR A 120 -4.38 10.80 13.77
N LEU A 121 -3.29 10.73 12.99
CA LEU A 121 -2.06 11.49 13.22
C LEU A 121 -2.33 12.99 13.24
N LEU A 122 -3.19 13.42 12.32
CA LEU A 122 -3.58 14.82 12.14
C LEU A 122 -4.82 15.19 12.96
N SER A 123 -5.18 14.42 13.99
CA SER A 123 -6.25 14.80 14.90
C SER A 123 -5.73 15.71 16.02
N PRO A 124 -6.47 16.74 16.45
CA PRO A 124 -6.02 17.65 17.51
C PRO A 124 -5.53 16.96 18.79
N PRO A 125 -6.23 15.96 19.35
CA PRO A 125 -5.79 15.30 20.59
C PRO A 125 -4.45 14.56 20.47
N VAL A 126 -4.15 14.03 19.28
CA VAL A 126 -2.87 13.38 19.01
C VAL A 126 -1.79 14.42 18.80
N TRP A 127 -2.10 15.44 18.01
CA TRP A 127 -1.17 16.51 17.67
C TRP A 127 -0.69 17.28 18.91
N GLU A 128 -1.60 17.62 19.82
CA GLU A 128 -1.29 18.30 21.09
C GLU A 128 -0.25 17.57 21.95
N ILE A 129 -0.26 16.23 21.92
CA ILE A 129 0.74 15.40 22.60
C ILE A 129 2.03 15.36 21.77
N LEU A 130 1.93 15.21 20.45
CA LEU A 130 3.10 15.14 19.57
C LEU A 130 3.93 16.41 19.56
N ILE A 131 3.35 17.59 19.76
CA ILE A 131 4.10 18.86 19.82
C ILE A 131 4.83 19.09 21.14
N GLN A 132 4.57 18.30 22.18
CA GLN A 132 5.21 18.49 23.49
C GLN A 132 6.75 18.43 23.39
N PRO A 133 7.51 19.43 23.86
CA PRO A 133 8.97 19.51 23.64
C PRO A 133 9.76 18.31 24.18
N GLN A 134 9.30 17.71 25.28
CA GLN A 134 9.89 16.56 25.97
C GLN A 134 9.64 15.21 25.27
N LEU A 135 8.66 15.14 24.36
CA LEU A 135 8.38 13.92 23.61
C LEU A 135 9.33 13.83 22.41
N LYS A 136 10.28 12.90 22.48
CA LYS A 136 11.23 12.67 21.39
C LYS A 136 10.56 11.86 20.28
N VAL A 137 10.49 12.42 19.07
CA VAL A 137 10.00 11.73 17.87
C VAL A 137 11.19 11.47 16.94
N ASN A 138 11.55 10.19 16.77
CA ASN A 138 12.72 9.80 15.97
C ASN A 138 12.43 9.82 14.47
N GLY A 139 11.19 9.51 14.08
CA GLY A 139 10.84 9.45 12.68
C GLY A 139 9.36 9.23 12.38
N LEU A 140 9.04 9.41 11.11
CA LEU A 140 7.75 9.13 10.50
C LEU A 140 7.95 8.10 9.39
N ILE A 141 7.35 6.94 9.57
CA ILE A 141 7.35 5.85 8.61
C ILE A 141 6.02 5.89 7.87
N LEU A 142 6.07 5.93 6.54
CA LEU A 142 4.92 5.68 5.69
C LEU A 142 4.99 4.25 5.17
N ASP A 143 4.18 3.36 5.73
CA ASP A 143 4.00 2.01 5.20
C ASP A 143 2.98 2.00 4.07
N GLU A 144 3.15 1.09 3.12
CA GLU A 144 2.38 1.02 1.86
C GLU A 144 2.28 2.40 1.16
N ALA A 145 3.42 3.07 1.00
CA ALA A 145 3.55 4.42 0.47
C ALA A 145 2.96 4.61 -0.93
N HIS A 146 2.70 3.54 -1.70
CA HIS A 146 1.96 3.63 -2.95
C HIS A 146 0.54 4.17 -2.76
N CYS A 147 -0.07 4.02 -1.58
CA CYS A 147 -1.38 4.60 -1.27
C CYS A 147 -1.39 6.13 -1.42
N LEU A 148 -0.27 6.80 -1.20
CA LEU A 148 -0.16 8.24 -1.43
C LEU A 148 -0.41 8.60 -2.90
N VAL A 149 0.03 7.77 -3.84
CA VAL A 149 -0.09 8.00 -5.29
C VAL A 149 -1.40 7.45 -5.83
N GLN A 150 -1.78 6.25 -5.40
CA GLN A 150 -3.00 5.58 -5.88
C GLN A 150 -4.27 6.18 -5.28
N TRP A 151 -4.23 6.55 -3.99
CA TRP A 151 -5.41 6.94 -3.20
C TRP A 151 -5.36 8.38 -2.71
N GLY A 152 -4.18 9.03 -2.70
CA GLY A 152 -4.02 10.37 -2.14
C GLY A 152 -4.81 11.46 -2.84
N ASP A 153 -5.14 11.29 -4.13
CA ASP A 153 -5.93 12.25 -4.91
C ASP A 153 -7.42 11.96 -4.93
N THR A 154 -7.84 10.73 -4.58
CA THR A 154 -9.20 10.24 -4.90
C THR A 154 -9.91 9.56 -3.70
N PHE A 155 -9.20 9.20 -2.63
CA PHE A 155 -9.75 8.40 -1.53
C PHE A 155 -9.25 8.76 -0.11
N ARG A 156 -7.98 9.16 0.08
CA ARG A 156 -7.43 9.56 1.41
C ARG A 156 -6.52 10.80 1.32
N PRO A 157 -7.09 12.00 1.21
CA PRO A 157 -6.34 13.24 1.02
C PRO A 157 -5.39 13.60 2.18
N ALA A 158 -5.62 13.09 3.40
CA ALA A 158 -4.71 13.28 4.54
C ALA A 158 -3.25 12.87 4.26
N TYR A 159 -3.00 11.91 3.35
CA TYR A 159 -1.65 11.54 2.92
C TYR A 159 -0.87 12.71 2.33
N ARG A 160 -1.54 13.65 1.64
CA ARG A 160 -0.91 14.81 1.01
C ARG A 160 -0.35 15.82 2.02
N ARG A 161 -0.78 15.73 3.28
CA ARG A 161 -0.36 16.63 4.38
C ARG A 161 0.88 16.12 5.13
N LEU A 162 1.27 14.86 4.91
CA LEU A 162 2.35 14.21 5.68
C LEU A 162 3.72 14.90 5.53
N GLY A 163 4.02 15.50 4.37
CA GLY A 163 5.25 16.27 4.19
C GLY A 163 5.39 17.46 5.13
N ALA A 164 4.27 18.06 5.55
CA ALA A 164 4.25 19.20 6.47
C ALA A 164 4.42 18.79 7.94
N VAL A 165 4.33 17.49 8.28
CA VAL A 165 4.42 17.00 9.66
C VAL A 165 5.79 17.26 10.26
N ARG A 166 6.87 16.87 9.58
CA ARG A 166 8.23 17.02 10.10
C ARG A 166 8.60 18.48 10.40
N PRO A 167 8.48 19.45 9.47
CA PRO A 167 8.81 20.84 9.79
C PRO A 167 7.94 21.38 10.92
N ALA A 168 6.64 21.06 10.93
CA ALA A 168 5.74 21.52 11.99
C ALA A 168 6.13 20.96 13.36
N LEU A 169 6.40 19.66 13.48
CA LEU A 169 6.83 19.04 14.74
C LEU A 169 8.17 19.61 15.22
N LEU A 170 9.17 19.71 14.33
CA LEU A 170 10.52 20.16 14.70
C LEU A 170 10.54 21.58 15.26
N ARG A 171 9.59 22.47 14.89
CA ARG A 171 9.46 23.81 15.50
C ARG A 171 9.19 23.76 17.01
N HIS A 172 8.58 22.70 17.50
CA HIS A 172 8.28 22.52 18.93
C HIS A 172 9.29 21.63 19.66
N LYS A 173 10.34 21.15 18.97
CA LYS A 173 11.37 20.27 19.56
C LYS A 173 12.63 21.04 19.92
N PRO A 174 13.47 20.52 20.84
CA PRO A 174 14.76 21.11 21.16
C PRO A 174 15.60 21.35 19.91
N LYS A 175 16.35 22.46 19.88
CA LYS A 175 17.21 22.83 18.76
C LYS A 175 18.18 21.69 18.45
N GLY A 176 18.32 21.35 17.17
CA GLY A 176 19.15 20.22 16.71
C GLY A 176 18.46 18.86 16.70
N SER A 177 17.18 18.77 17.11
CA SER A 177 16.39 17.56 16.97
C SER A 177 16.32 17.10 15.50
N LYS A 178 16.49 15.80 15.28
CA LYS A 178 16.40 15.18 13.97
C LYS A 178 15.20 14.23 13.94
N MET A 179 14.51 14.21 12.80
CA MET A 179 13.38 13.33 12.55
C MET A 179 13.48 12.84 11.10
N ALA A 180 13.71 11.54 10.94
CA ALA A 180 13.79 10.91 9.62
C ALA A 180 12.39 10.63 9.07
N ILE A 181 12.22 10.70 7.75
CA ILE A 181 11.03 10.19 7.07
C ILE A 181 11.44 9.05 6.15
N ALA A 182 10.78 7.90 6.30
CA ALA A 182 11.00 6.76 5.42
C ALA A 182 9.69 6.26 4.82
N ALA A 183 9.72 5.99 3.51
CA ALA A 183 8.58 5.47 2.77
C ALA A 183 8.85 4.03 2.34
N PHE A 184 7.94 3.13 2.68
CA PHE A 184 8.01 1.71 2.36
C PHE A 184 6.88 1.32 1.43
N THR A 185 7.18 0.63 0.33
CA THR A 185 6.16 0.07 -0.55
C THR A 185 6.64 -1.20 -1.23
N ALA A 186 5.71 -2.06 -1.65
CA ALA A 186 6.02 -3.19 -2.51
C ALA A 186 6.26 -2.79 -3.96
N THR A 187 5.53 -1.78 -4.43
CA THR A 187 5.47 -1.40 -5.84
C THR A 187 5.47 0.12 -5.94
N ALA A 188 6.32 0.66 -6.81
CA ALA A 188 6.32 2.08 -7.19
C ALA A 188 7.14 2.26 -8.48
N ASP A 189 6.46 2.62 -9.56
CA ASP A 189 7.11 3.05 -10.80
C ASP A 189 7.88 4.37 -10.60
N PRO A 190 8.78 4.77 -11.53
CA PRO A 190 9.60 5.98 -11.37
C PRO A 190 8.80 7.27 -11.09
N GLN A 191 7.60 7.41 -11.65
CA GLN A 191 6.74 8.56 -11.41
C GLN A 191 6.17 8.53 -10.00
N ALA A 192 5.70 7.37 -9.54
CA ALA A 192 5.24 7.16 -8.17
C ALA A 192 6.36 7.46 -7.16
N GLN A 193 7.59 7.03 -7.43
CA GLN A 193 8.76 7.32 -6.59
C GLN A 193 9.00 8.82 -6.41
N LYS A 194 8.91 9.58 -7.51
CA LYS A 194 9.04 11.05 -7.50
C LYS A 194 7.91 11.68 -6.69
N SER A 195 6.67 11.27 -6.94
CA SER A 195 5.48 11.79 -6.23
C SER A 195 5.52 11.53 -4.73
N ILE A 196 5.92 10.32 -4.31
CA ILE A 196 6.11 9.98 -2.88
C ILE A 196 7.17 10.88 -2.27
N SER A 197 8.34 10.99 -2.91
CA SER A 197 9.46 11.76 -2.40
C SER A 197 9.12 13.25 -2.24
N GLN A 198 8.44 13.82 -3.24
CA GLN A 198 8.01 15.23 -3.24
C GLN A 198 6.95 15.49 -2.18
N THR A 199 5.91 14.65 -2.11
CA THR A 199 4.79 14.85 -1.17
C THR A 199 5.23 14.69 0.29
N LEU A 200 6.12 13.75 0.57
CA LEU A 200 6.72 13.59 1.90
C LEU A 200 7.85 14.57 2.19
N GLN A 201 8.24 15.39 1.20
CA GLN A 201 9.35 16.33 1.27
C GLN A 201 10.66 15.65 1.72
N LEU A 202 10.95 14.44 1.21
CA LEU A 202 12.15 13.69 1.59
C LEU A 202 13.42 14.48 1.25
N LYS A 203 14.36 14.54 2.20
CA LYS A 203 15.63 15.26 2.09
C LYS A 203 16.75 14.29 1.72
N SER A 204 17.18 14.33 0.45
CA SER A 204 18.23 13.47 -0.09
C SER A 204 18.08 11.99 0.34
N PRO A 205 16.91 11.37 0.10
CA PRO A 205 16.62 10.05 0.65
C PRO A 205 17.55 8.98 0.06
N LYS A 206 18.02 8.06 0.90
CA LYS A 206 18.62 6.81 0.43
C LYS A 206 17.55 5.99 -0.28
N LYS A 207 17.83 5.56 -1.52
CA LYS A 207 16.91 4.77 -2.32
C LYS A 207 17.34 3.31 -2.30
N PHE A 208 16.43 2.44 -1.87
CA PHE A 208 16.59 0.99 -1.89
C PHE A 208 15.49 0.42 -2.79
N VAL A 209 15.84 0.07 -4.02
CA VAL A 209 14.87 -0.38 -5.03
C VAL A 209 15.27 -1.78 -5.50
N GLN A 210 14.39 -2.76 -5.29
CA GLN A 210 14.57 -4.14 -5.75
C GLN A 210 13.68 -4.43 -6.95
N SER A 211 14.20 -5.23 -7.87
CA SER A 211 13.45 -5.69 -9.03
C SER A 211 12.17 -6.40 -8.59
N PRO A 212 11.04 -6.18 -9.27
CA PRO A 212 9.81 -6.89 -8.96
C PRO A 212 9.79 -8.33 -9.47
N TYR A 213 10.80 -8.75 -10.24
CA TYR A 213 10.83 -10.05 -10.90
C TYR A 213 10.77 -11.22 -9.91
N ARG A 214 9.90 -12.20 -10.18
CA ARG A 214 9.74 -13.42 -9.40
C ARG A 214 9.88 -14.65 -10.31
N PRO A 215 11.03 -15.34 -10.31
CA PRO A 215 11.28 -16.45 -11.23
C PRO A 215 10.36 -17.65 -10.99
N ASN A 216 9.84 -17.80 -9.78
CA ASN A 216 8.94 -18.88 -9.39
C ASN A 216 7.46 -18.62 -9.72
N LEU A 217 7.12 -17.42 -10.21
CA LEU A 217 5.74 -16.98 -10.42
C LEU A 217 5.41 -16.87 -11.91
N GLN A 218 4.63 -17.84 -12.40
CA GLN A 218 4.14 -17.87 -13.77
C GLN A 218 2.95 -16.91 -13.93
N LEU A 219 2.97 -16.09 -14.99
CA LEU A 219 1.89 -15.15 -15.30
C LEU A 219 1.09 -15.64 -16.51
N VAL A 220 -0.22 -15.78 -16.33
CA VAL A 220 -1.15 -16.25 -17.36
C VAL A 220 -2.32 -15.29 -17.47
N SER A 221 -2.67 -14.90 -18.69
CA SER A 221 -3.87 -14.13 -18.97
C SER A 221 -4.79 -14.91 -19.90
N ARG A 222 -6.10 -14.84 -19.68
CA ARG A 222 -7.10 -15.48 -20.54
C ARG A 222 -8.21 -14.50 -20.87
N THR A 223 -8.50 -14.38 -22.16
CA THR A 223 -9.62 -13.58 -22.65
C THR A 223 -10.93 -14.33 -22.41
N VAL A 224 -11.90 -13.67 -21.79
CA VAL A 224 -13.24 -14.17 -21.56
C VAL A 224 -14.26 -13.37 -22.37
N TRP A 225 -15.07 -14.08 -23.13
CA TRP A 225 -16.01 -13.51 -24.09
C TRP A 225 -17.43 -13.36 -23.53
N SER A 226 -17.75 -14.04 -22.42
CA SER A 226 -19.05 -13.96 -21.76
C SER A 226 -18.94 -14.23 -20.26
N PRO A 227 -19.94 -13.81 -19.45
CA PRO A 227 -20.00 -14.13 -18.03
C PRO A 227 -20.00 -15.64 -17.75
N LYS A 228 -20.65 -16.44 -18.60
CA LYS A 228 -20.63 -17.91 -18.50
C LYS A 228 -19.21 -18.45 -18.72
N GLY A 229 -18.55 -18.04 -19.80
CA GLY A 229 -17.18 -18.47 -20.08
C GLY A 229 -16.19 -18.08 -18.97
N LYS A 230 -16.40 -16.92 -18.32
CA LYS A 230 -15.61 -16.53 -17.14
C LYS A 230 -15.78 -17.51 -15.97
N ARG A 231 -17.02 -17.91 -15.65
CA ARG A 231 -17.31 -18.91 -14.62
C ARG A 231 -16.72 -20.28 -14.97
N ASP A 232 -16.83 -20.71 -16.23
CA ASP A 232 -16.29 -22.00 -16.67
C ASP A 232 -14.75 -22.05 -16.52
N GLN A 233 -14.06 -20.95 -16.84
CA GLN A 233 -12.61 -20.82 -16.64
C GLN A 233 -12.23 -20.82 -15.15
N LEU A 234 -13.02 -20.16 -14.31
CA LEU A 234 -12.84 -20.18 -12.85
C LEU A 234 -12.93 -21.61 -12.30
N HIS A 235 -14.00 -22.33 -12.62
CA HIS A 235 -14.20 -23.71 -12.14
C HIS A 235 -13.07 -24.63 -12.60
N ARG A 236 -12.72 -24.57 -13.88
CA ARG A 236 -11.61 -25.37 -14.43
C ARG A 236 -10.30 -25.10 -13.68
N PHE A 237 -10.00 -23.83 -13.42
CA PHE A 237 -8.76 -23.47 -12.74
C PHE A 237 -8.73 -23.96 -11.29
N ILE A 238 -9.82 -23.78 -10.53
CA ILE A 238 -9.90 -24.28 -9.14
C ILE A 238 -9.78 -25.80 -9.12
N GLN A 239 -10.44 -26.52 -10.02
CA GLN A 239 -10.37 -27.99 -10.10
C GLN A 239 -8.95 -28.50 -10.36
N THR A 240 -8.23 -27.88 -11.30
CA THR A 240 -6.82 -28.22 -11.57
C THR A 240 -5.92 -27.93 -10.37
N ASN A 241 -6.35 -27.06 -9.44
CA ASN A 241 -5.60 -26.65 -8.26
C ASN A 241 -6.30 -27.06 -6.94
N ALA A 242 -7.09 -28.14 -6.95
CA ALA A 242 -8.01 -28.51 -5.86
C ALA A 242 -7.36 -28.80 -4.49
N LYS A 243 -6.03 -28.94 -4.41
CA LYS A 243 -5.29 -29.16 -3.16
C LYS A 243 -4.38 -27.98 -2.78
N ALA A 244 -4.35 -26.95 -3.62
CA ALA A 244 -3.43 -25.84 -3.51
C ALA A 244 -4.13 -24.63 -2.91
N SER A 245 -3.46 -23.96 -1.97
CA SER A 245 -3.96 -22.71 -1.40
C SER A 245 -3.87 -21.57 -2.39
N GLY A 246 -4.89 -20.70 -2.41
CA GLY A 246 -4.90 -19.57 -3.34
C GLY A 246 -5.84 -18.44 -2.96
N LEU A 247 -5.91 -17.44 -3.83
CA LEU A 247 -6.76 -16.26 -3.68
C LEU A 247 -7.50 -15.94 -4.97
N ILE A 248 -8.75 -15.50 -4.81
CA ILE A 248 -9.60 -15.05 -5.91
C ILE A 248 -9.91 -13.57 -5.71
N TYR A 249 -9.34 -12.71 -6.55
CA TYR A 249 -9.59 -11.27 -6.53
C TYR A 249 -10.84 -10.88 -7.33
N VAL A 250 -11.72 -10.12 -6.67
CA VAL A 250 -12.96 -9.52 -7.22
C VAL A 250 -13.01 -8.02 -6.92
N ARG A 251 -13.93 -7.30 -7.58
CA ARG A 251 -13.99 -5.83 -7.53
C ARG A 251 -14.85 -5.29 -6.40
N SER A 252 -15.84 -6.05 -5.94
CA SER A 252 -16.80 -5.59 -4.94
C SER A 252 -17.02 -6.59 -3.80
N ARG A 253 -17.48 -6.06 -2.66
CA ARG A 253 -17.82 -6.88 -1.47
C ARG A 253 -18.93 -7.87 -1.79
N ARG A 254 -19.99 -7.39 -2.45
CA ARG A 254 -21.12 -8.21 -2.91
C ARG A 254 -20.67 -9.35 -3.80
N GLU A 255 -19.76 -9.11 -4.75
CA GLU A 255 -19.22 -10.18 -5.60
C GLU A 255 -18.41 -11.19 -4.80
N ALA A 256 -17.63 -10.73 -3.80
CA ALA A 256 -16.86 -11.63 -2.95
C ALA A 256 -17.78 -12.57 -2.17
N GLU A 257 -18.80 -12.02 -1.52
CA GLU A 257 -19.84 -12.76 -0.79
C GLU A 257 -20.60 -13.73 -1.71
N THR A 258 -21.10 -13.22 -2.84
CA THR A 258 -21.89 -14.02 -3.79
C THR A 258 -21.06 -15.18 -4.35
N LEU A 259 -19.82 -14.92 -4.79
CA LEU A 259 -18.97 -15.94 -5.39
C LEU A 259 -18.52 -16.96 -4.35
N ALA A 260 -18.15 -16.54 -3.13
CA ALA A 260 -17.82 -17.45 -2.05
C ALA A 260 -19.00 -18.35 -1.69
N MET A 261 -20.22 -17.81 -1.63
CA MET A 261 -21.44 -18.58 -1.37
C MET A 261 -21.70 -19.61 -2.48
N THR A 262 -21.62 -19.21 -3.74
CA THR A 262 -21.80 -20.14 -4.88
C THR A 262 -20.75 -21.26 -4.88
N LEU A 263 -19.48 -20.95 -4.59
CA LEU A 263 -18.43 -21.96 -4.51
C LEU A 263 -18.62 -22.88 -3.27
N GLY A 264 -19.09 -22.33 -2.15
CA GLY A 264 -19.46 -23.12 -0.97
C GLY A 264 -20.59 -24.12 -1.23
N GLN A 265 -21.61 -23.73 -2.00
CA GLN A 265 -22.68 -24.64 -2.46
C GLN A 265 -22.17 -25.78 -3.36
N GLN A 266 -20.99 -25.62 -3.95
CA GLN A 266 -20.30 -26.64 -4.74
C GLN A 266 -19.28 -27.43 -3.93
N ASN A 267 -19.36 -27.37 -2.59
CA ASN A 267 -18.49 -28.05 -1.62
C ASN A 267 -17.03 -27.57 -1.59
N TYR A 268 -16.72 -26.36 -2.08
CA TYR A 268 -15.40 -25.76 -1.86
C TYR A 268 -15.30 -25.12 -0.47
N GLN A 269 -14.17 -25.34 0.21
CA GLN A 269 -13.84 -24.68 1.46
C GLN A 269 -13.28 -23.27 1.18
N THR A 270 -14.17 -22.29 1.15
CA THR A 270 -13.84 -20.89 0.88
C THR A 270 -14.72 -19.94 1.68
N ALA A 271 -14.21 -18.72 1.88
CA ALA A 271 -14.98 -17.62 2.45
C ALA A 271 -14.74 -16.33 1.66
N ALA A 272 -15.61 -15.35 1.87
CA ALA A 272 -15.40 -14.00 1.40
C ALA A 272 -14.51 -13.23 2.38
N TYR A 273 -13.68 -12.33 1.87
CA TYR A 273 -12.94 -11.36 2.69
C TYR A 273 -12.98 -9.97 2.09
N HIS A 274 -13.39 -8.99 2.90
CA HIS A 274 -13.32 -7.58 2.56
C HIS A 274 -13.38 -6.67 3.79
N ALA A 275 -13.08 -5.38 3.59
CA ALA A 275 -13.09 -4.36 4.64
C ALA A 275 -14.46 -4.12 5.32
N GLY A 276 -15.56 -4.66 4.76
CA GLY A 276 -16.88 -4.61 5.40
C GLY A 276 -17.13 -5.65 6.49
N LEU A 277 -16.27 -6.67 6.62
CA LEU A 277 -16.40 -7.70 7.65
C LEU A 277 -16.00 -7.15 9.03
N SER A 278 -16.58 -7.71 10.10
CA SER A 278 -16.16 -7.36 11.45
C SER A 278 -14.68 -7.71 11.68
N PRO A 279 -13.96 -7.05 12.61
CA PRO A 279 -12.60 -7.44 12.97
C PRO A 279 -12.50 -8.91 13.40
N GLY A 280 -13.48 -9.42 14.14
CA GLY A 280 -13.53 -10.82 14.57
C GLY A 280 -13.63 -11.79 13.39
N ASP A 281 -14.55 -11.53 12.46
CA ASP A 281 -14.72 -12.38 11.28
C ASP A 281 -13.46 -12.38 10.41
N ARG A 282 -12.86 -11.21 10.16
CA ARG A 282 -11.61 -11.11 9.39
C ARG A 282 -10.50 -11.97 9.99
N ARG A 283 -10.30 -11.90 11.31
CA ARG A 283 -9.31 -12.72 12.01
C ARG A 283 -9.62 -14.20 11.90
N GLN A 284 -10.89 -14.57 12.02
CA GLN A 284 -11.30 -15.97 11.92
C GLN A 284 -11.04 -16.51 10.50
N GLN A 285 -11.45 -15.77 9.45
CA GLN A 285 -11.19 -16.18 8.06
C GLN A 285 -9.70 -16.21 7.73
N GLU A 286 -8.91 -15.24 8.21
CA GLU A 286 -7.44 -15.25 8.07
C GLU A 286 -6.83 -16.47 8.73
N LYS A 287 -7.23 -16.78 9.96
CA LYS A 287 -6.75 -17.95 10.70
C LYS A 287 -7.14 -19.26 10.02
N ASP A 288 -8.39 -19.39 9.58
CA ASP A 288 -8.88 -20.59 8.92
C ASP A 288 -8.15 -20.82 7.57
N TRP A 289 -7.85 -19.75 6.83
CA TRP A 289 -7.03 -19.86 5.63
C TRP A 289 -5.54 -20.16 5.90
N GLN A 290 -4.95 -19.52 6.91
CA GLN A 290 -3.56 -19.78 7.32
C GLN A 290 -3.37 -21.23 7.76
N THR A 291 -4.30 -21.77 8.55
CA THR A 291 -4.29 -23.15 9.06
C THR A 291 -4.77 -24.20 8.04
N GLY A 292 -5.22 -23.77 6.86
CA GLY A 292 -5.63 -24.65 5.77
C GLY A 292 -7.05 -25.21 5.88
N ARG A 293 -7.87 -24.74 6.84
CA ARG A 293 -9.31 -25.04 6.91
C ARG A 293 -10.08 -24.44 5.73
N LEU A 294 -9.66 -23.26 5.28
CA LEU A 294 -10.07 -22.72 3.98
C LEU A 294 -8.98 -23.02 2.98
N GLN A 295 -9.37 -23.59 1.85
CA GLN A 295 -8.46 -23.85 0.74
C GLN A 295 -8.04 -22.51 0.10
N PHE A 296 -9.02 -21.67 -0.21
CA PHE A 296 -8.80 -20.35 -0.80
C PHE A 296 -9.79 -19.33 -0.25
N VAL A 297 -9.52 -18.06 -0.54
CA VAL A 297 -10.38 -16.94 -0.12
C VAL A 297 -10.77 -16.12 -1.34
N VAL A 298 -12.04 -15.73 -1.41
CA VAL A 298 -12.53 -14.75 -2.39
C VAL A 298 -12.49 -13.37 -1.77
N CYS A 299 -11.76 -12.44 -2.38
CA CYS A 299 -11.46 -11.17 -1.75
C CYS A 299 -11.45 -9.96 -2.66
N THR A 300 -11.71 -8.78 -2.08
CA THR A 300 -11.35 -7.51 -2.72
C THR A 300 -9.89 -7.17 -2.43
N ASN A 301 -9.40 -6.03 -2.95
CA ASN A 301 -8.10 -5.46 -2.63
C ASN A 301 -7.82 -5.25 -1.11
N ALA A 302 -8.86 -5.35 -0.26
CA ALA A 302 -8.73 -5.31 1.18
C ALA A 302 -8.00 -6.54 1.75
N PHE A 303 -8.08 -7.70 1.08
CA PHE A 303 -7.33 -8.89 1.47
C PHE A 303 -5.95 -8.84 0.84
N GLY A 304 -4.95 -8.55 1.66
CA GLY A 304 -3.59 -8.62 1.20
C GLY A 304 -2.56 -7.84 2.00
N MET A 305 -2.83 -6.60 2.39
CA MET A 305 -1.81 -5.86 3.14
C MET A 305 -1.66 -6.49 4.53
N GLY A 306 -0.59 -7.24 4.76
CA GLY A 306 -0.27 -7.85 6.07
C GLY A 306 -0.44 -9.35 6.20
N ILE A 307 -0.91 -10.07 5.18
CA ILE A 307 -0.98 -11.54 5.28
C ILE A 307 0.36 -12.15 4.92
N ASP A 308 0.81 -13.10 5.75
CA ASP A 308 2.06 -13.82 5.59
C ASP A 308 1.85 -15.35 5.54
N LYS A 309 1.17 -15.80 4.47
CA LYS A 309 1.11 -17.21 4.11
C LYS A 309 2.17 -17.49 3.04
N ALA A 310 3.19 -18.28 3.36
CA ALA A 310 4.33 -18.49 2.48
C ALA A 310 4.00 -19.35 1.25
N ASP A 311 3.04 -20.26 1.42
CA ASP A 311 2.72 -21.38 0.54
C ASP A 311 1.50 -21.14 -0.38
N VAL A 312 1.22 -19.89 -0.71
CA VAL A 312 0.15 -19.54 -1.68
C VAL A 312 0.56 -19.97 -3.08
N ARG A 313 -0.16 -20.92 -3.67
CA ARG A 313 0.17 -21.57 -4.94
C ARG A 313 -0.43 -20.88 -6.15
N TRP A 314 -1.55 -20.20 -5.98
CA TRP A 314 -2.14 -19.48 -7.10
C TRP A 314 -2.88 -18.21 -6.68
N ILE A 315 -2.89 -17.25 -7.58
CA ILE A 315 -3.72 -16.04 -7.52
C ILE A 315 -4.58 -16.04 -8.77
N LEU A 316 -5.89 -15.89 -8.62
CA LEU A 316 -6.83 -15.76 -9.72
C LEU A 316 -7.51 -14.40 -9.64
N HIS A 317 -7.28 -13.55 -10.63
CA HIS A 317 -8.05 -12.32 -10.78
C HIS A 317 -9.30 -12.65 -11.57
N TYR A 318 -10.40 -12.90 -10.85
CA TYR A 318 -11.70 -13.06 -11.49
C TYR A 318 -12.12 -11.73 -12.12
N HIS A 319 -11.74 -10.64 -11.42
CA HIS A 319 -11.70 -9.29 -11.95
C HIS A 319 -10.29 -8.71 -11.78
N PRO A 320 -9.58 -8.34 -12.86
CA PRO A 320 -8.27 -7.71 -12.74
C PRO A 320 -8.40 -6.32 -12.11
N PRO A 321 -7.34 -5.87 -11.40
CA PRO A 321 -7.29 -4.54 -10.81
C PRO A 321 -7.25 -3.45 -11.88
N SER A 322 -7.19 -2.18 -11.48
CA SER A 322 -7.20 -1.06 -12.43
C SER A 322 -5.79 -0.58 -12.78
N LEU A 323 -4.82 -0.82 -11.89
CA LEU A 323 -3.45 -0.35 -12.02
C LEU A 323 -2.45 -1.49 -12.07
N LEU A 324 -1.34 -1.28 -12.79
CA LEU A 324 -0.25 -2.26 -12.88
C LEU A 324 0.43 -2.53 -11.53
N ALA A 325 0.55 -1.50 -10.69
CA ALA A 325 1.10 -1.60 -9.35
C ALA A 325 0.23 -2.43 -8.38
N GLU A 326 -1.10 -2.34 -8.50
CA GLU A 326 -2.05 -3.19 -7.77
C GLU A 326 -1.88 -4.65 -8.21
N TYR A 327 -1.88 -4.90 -9.53
CA TYR A 327 -1.68 -6.25 -10.09
C TYR A 327 -0.39 -6.89 -9.56
N LEU A 328 0.73 -6.15 -9.61
CA LEU A 328 2.01 -6.66 -9.15
C LEU A 328 2.03 -6.95 -7.64
N GLN A 329 1.36 -6.13 -6.82
CA GLN A 329 1.23 -6.35 -5.39
C GLN A 329 0.38 -7.59 -5.07
N GLU A 330 -0.73 -7.78 -5.80
CA GLU A 330 -1.65 -8.90 -5.65
C GLU A 330 -0.99 -10.24 -6.05
N ILE A 331 -0.33 -10.30 -7.22
CA ILE A 331 0.37 -11.53 -7.66
C ILE A 331 1.57 -11.88 -6.77
N GLY A 332 2.25 -10.89 -6.21
CA GLY A 332 3.45 -11.10 -5.36
C GLY A 332 3.17 -11.87 -4.07
N ARG A 333 1.89 -12.08 -3.74
CA ARG A 333 1.42 -12.89 -2.61
C ARG A 333 1.65 -14.39 -2.82
N ALA A 334 1.67 -14.82 -4.08
CA ALA A 334 1.98 -16.20 -4.40
C ALA A 334 3.47 -16.52 -4.22
N GLY A 335 3.75 -17.75 -3.79
CA GLY A 335 5.09 -18.35 -3.84
C GLY A 335 6.15 -17.59 -3.07
N ARG A 336 5.86 -17.15 -1.84
CA ARG A 336 6.86 -16.49 -0.98
C ARG A 336 7.90 -17.48 -0.44
N ASP A 337 7.54 -18.76 -0.37
CA ASP A 337 8.44 -19.90 -0.13
C ASP A 337 9.37 -20.21 -1.32
N GLY A 338 9.33 -19.44 -2.41
CA GLY A 338 10.14 -19.65 -3.61
C GLY A 338 9.68 -20.82 -4.50
N LYS A 339 8.65 -21.56 -4.11
CA LYS A 339 8.11 -22.67 -4.92
C LYS A 339 7.27 -22.14 -6.07
N LYS A 340 7.10 -22.98 -7.11
CA LYS A 340 6.31 -22.63 -8.29
C LYS A 340 4.88 -22.25 -7.91
N SER A 341 4.42 -21.13 -8.46
CA SER A 341 3.06 -20.63 -8.29
C SER A 341 2.57 -19.95 -9.58
N THR A 342 1.25 -19.85 -9.74
CA THR A 342 0.63 -19.29 -10.96
C THR A 342 -0.31 -18.14 -10.64
N ALA A 343 -0.15 -17.02 -11.36
CA ALA A 343 -1.12 -15.93 -11.38
C ALA A 343 -1.94 -16.00 -12.67
N LEU A 344 -3.23 -16.29 -12.56
CA LEU A 344 -4.19 -16.25 -13.66
C LEU A 344 -5.00 -14.94 -13.61
N SER A 345 -5.15 -14.26 -14.73
CA SER A 345 -6.05 -13.12 -14.88
C SER A 345 -7.09 -13.37 -15.98
N LEU A 346 -8.37 -13.27 -15.62
CA LEU A 346 -9.49 -13.36 -16.56
C LEU A 346 -9.86 -11.96 -17.03
N ILE A 347 -9.66 -11.67 -18.32
CA ILE A 347 -9.79 -10.31 -18.89
C ILE A 347 -10.90 -10.32 -19.93
N SER A 348 -11.78 -9.33 -19.90
CA SER A 348 -12.80 -9.17 -20.93
C SER A 348 -12.16 -9.03 -22.32
N GLU A 349 -12.89 -9.45 -23.34
CA GLU A 349 -12.43 -9.24 -24.71
C GLU A 349 -12.19 -7.75 -25.03
N PRO A 350 -11.17 -7.42 -25.87
CA PRO A 350 -10.64 -6.06 -25.95
C PRO A 350 -11.61 -4.99 -26.47
N THR A 351 -12.62 -5.38 -27.27
CA THR A 351 -13.59 -4.47 -27.88
C THR A 351 -14.65 -4.01 -26.87
N GLY A 352 -14.97 -4.88 -25.90
CA GLY A 352 -16.05 -4.74 -24.94
C GLY A 352 -17.45 -4.89 -25.55
N PHE A 353 -17.57 -5.41 -26.77
CA PHE A 353 -18.85 -5.72 -27.41
C PHE A 353 -19.57 -6.89 -26.75
N LEU A 354 -18.85 -7.98 -26.45
CA LEU A 354 -19.45 -9.19 -25.87
C LEU A 354 -19.41 -9.18 -24.34
N ASN A 355 -18.37 -8.56 -23.77
CA ASN A 355 -18.24 -8.39 -22.33
C ASN A 355 -17.66 -7.01 -21.98
N PRO A 356 -18.50 -5.98 -21.78
CA PRO A 356 -18.05 -4.60 -21.60
C PRO A 356 -17.46 -4.29 -20.21
N GLU A 357 -17.41 -5.25 -19.29
CA GLU A 357 -17.16 -5.02 -17.88
C GLU A 357 -15.88 -4.20 -17.60
N ASP A 358 -14.74 -4.61 -18.15
CA ASP A 358 -13.46 -3.91 -17.97
C ASP A 358 -13.46 -2.52 -18.62
N LYS A 359 -14.16 -2.36 -19.76
CA LYS A 359 -14.29 -1.09 -20.48
C LYS A 359 -15.15 -0.10 -19.70
N ASN A 360 -16.27 -0.56 -19.15
CA ASN A 360 -17.16 0.24 -18.33
C ASN A 360 -16.46 0.70 -17.05
N ARG A 361 -15.65 -0.18 -16.44
CA ARG A 361 -14.85 0.19 -15.26
C ARG A 361 -13.84 1.30 -15.57
N ALA A 362 -13.11 1.19 -16.68
CA ALA A 362 -12.16 2.23 -17.08
C ALA A 362 -12.86 3.59 -17.33
N ARG A 363 -14.03 3.58 -17.99
CA ARG A 363 -14.84 4.80 -18.18
C ARG A 363 -15.31 5.41 -16.87
N PHE A 364 -15.81 4.58 -15.94
CA PHE A 364 -16.26 5.04 -14.63
C PHE A 364 -15.13 5.72 -13.84
N PHE A 365 -13.93 5.14 -13.86
CA PHE A 365 -12.76 5.75 -13.23
C PHE A 365 -12.43 7.13 -13.83
N GLN A 366 -12.42 7.22 -15.16
CA GLN A 366 -12.15 8.49 -15.86
C GLN A 366 -13.20 9.57 -15.55
N GLN A 367 -14.49 9.20 -15.50
CA GLN A 367 -15.58 10.13 -15.19
C GLN A 367 -15.51 10.63 -13.73
N ASN A 368 -15.19 9.75 -12.78
CA ASN A 368 -15.03 10.15 -11.39
C ASN A 368 -13.85 11.11 -11.20
N LEU A 369 -12.71 10.83 -11.85
CA LEU A 369 -11.56 11.72 -11.80
C LEU A 369 -11.89 13.10 -12.39
N GLN A 370 -12.58 13.15 -13.52
CA GLN A 370 -13.05 14.39 -14.12
C GLN A 370 -13.97 15.19 -13.19
N LYS A 371 -14.87 14.50 -12.49
CA LYS A 371 -15.73 15.13 -11.49
C LYS A 371 -14.90 15.75 -10.37
N GLN A 372 -13.98 14.98 -9.78
CA GLN A 372 -13.13 15.43 -8.66
C GLN A 372 -12.25 16.63 -9.04
N ILE A 373 -11.67 16.64 -10.25
CA ILE A 373 -10.89 17.78 -10.75
C ILE A 373 -11.77 19.04 -10.91
N ARG A 374 -13.00 18.89 -11.42
CA ARG A 374 -13.94 20.02 -11.54
C ARG A 374 -14.33 20.56 -10.16
N ASP A 375 -14.61 19.68 -9.21
CA ASP A 375 -14.96 20.05 -7.84
C ASP A 375 -13.78 20.79 -7.16
N ALA A 376 -12.53 20.35 -7.41
CA ALA A 376 -11.33 21.00 -6.92
C ALA A 376 -11.12 22.39 -7.53
N ALA A 377 -11.29 22.53 -8.85
CA ALA A 377 -11.18 23.81 -9.54
C ALA A 377 -12.26 24.81 -9.06
N LYS A 378 -13.50 24.33 -8.84
CA LYS A 378 -14.59 25.15 -8.31
C LYS A 378 -14.29 25.62 -6.89
N LEU A 379 -13.87 24.72 -6.00
CA LEU A 379 -13.50 25.09 -4.63
C LEU A 379 -12.38 26.14 -4.61
N ALA A 380 -11.38 25.98 -5.47
CA ALA A 380 -10.23 26.88 -5.53
C ALA A 380 -10.59 28.35 -5.85
N GLN A 381 -11.72 28.59 -6.53
CA GLN A 381 -12.20 29.96 -6.82
C GLN A 381 -12.73 30.68 -5.58
N THR A 382 -13.32 29.94 -4.63
CA THR A 382 -13.88 30.49 -3.40
C THR A 382 -12.94 30.37 -2.20
N LEU A 383 -11.85 29.61 -2.35
CA LEU A 383 -10.90 29.33 -1.27
C LEU A 383 -10.03 30.57 -1.01
N PRO A 384 -9.90 31.03 0.26
CA PRO A 384 -8.99 32.12 0.60
C PRO A 384 -7.54 31.72 0.28
N LEU A 385 -6.67 32.72 0.06
CA LEU A 385 -5.25 32.47 -0.25
C LEU A 385 -4.52 31.73 0.87
N GLN A 386 -4.93 31.94 2.11
CA GLN A 386 -4.45 31.22 3.28
C GLN A 386 -5.66 30.85 4.13
N GLY A 387 -5.62 29.69 4.77
CA GLY A 387 -6.71 29.23 5.63
C GLY A 387 -6.40 27.94 6.36
N SER A 388 -7.35 27.51 7.19
CA SER A 388 -7.28 26.27 7.95
C SER A 388 -8.21 25.23 7.34
N ILE A 389 -7.74 23.99 7.20
CA ILE A 389 -8.58 22.86 6.80
C ILE A 389 -9.66 22.56 7.83
N LEU A 390 -9.45 22.94 9.10
CA LEU A 390 -10.39 22.71 10.20
C LEU A 390 -11.65 23.59 10.09
N GLU A 391 -11.59 24.66 9.29
CA GLU A 391 -12.70 25.59 9.04
C GLU A 391 -13.52 25.20 7.80
N LEU A 392 -13.07 24.17 7.07
CA LEU A 392 -13.69 23.73 5.83
C LEU A 392 -14.52 22.46 6.06
N ASP A 393 -15.53 22.26 5.21
CA ASP A 393 -16.29 21.01 5.17
C ASP A 393 -15.35 19.83 4.87
N HIS A 394 -15.64 18.66 5.45
CA HIS A 394 -14.92 17.41 5.20
C HIS A 394 -14.83 17.06 3.71
N GLN A 395 -15.81 17.47 2.90
CA GLN A 395 -15.79 17.27 1.45
C GLN A 395 -14.69 18.07 0.74
N ALA A 396 -14.21 19.16 1.35
CA ALA A 396 -13.14 19.99 0.79
C ALA A 396 -11.76 19.30 0.82
N GLU A 397 -11.55 18.35 1.73
CA GLU A 397 -10.23 17.72 1.93
C GLU A 397 -9.70 17.09 0.64
N LEU A 398 -10.59 16.45 -0.13
CA LEU A 398 -10.24 15.82 -1.40
C LEU A 398 -9.77 16.85 -2.43
N SER A 399 -10.52 17.94 -2.57
CA SER A 399 -10.21 19.05 -3.46
C SER A 399 -8.87 19.70 -3.11
N LEU A 400 -8.58 19.91 -1.81
CA LEU A 400 -7.29 20.42 -1.36
C LEU A 400 -6.14 19.46 -1.67
N GLY A 401 -6.39 18.15 -1.58
CA GLY A 401 -5.44 17.11 -2.00
C GLY A 401 -5.07 17.22 -3.48
N ILE A 402 -6.05 17.42 -4.36
CA ILE A 402 -5.84 17.62 -5.81
C ILE A 402 -5.11 18.94 -6.09
N LEU A 403 -5.47 20.03 -5.40
CA LEU A 403 -4.77 21.31 -5.54
C LEU A 403 -3.31 21.19 -5.10
N HIS A 404 -3.03 20.43 -4.05
CA HIS A 404 -1.67 20.17 -3.60
C HIS A 404 -0.89 19.30 -4.60
N SER A 405 -1.48 18.23 -5.12
CA SER A 405 -0.80 17.35 -6.08
C SER A 405 -0.52 18.02 -7.43
N THR A 406 -1.28 19.06 -7.77
CA THR A 406 -1.06 19.90 -8.96
C THR A 406 -0.18 21.13 -8.70
N GLY A 407 0.36 21.30 -7.48
CA GLY A 407 1.24 22.43 -7.12
C GLY A 407 0.52 23.77 -6.93
N GLN A 408 -0.82 23.78 -6.96
CA GLN A 408 -1.65 24.97 -6.79
C GLN A 408 -1.91 25.32 -5.31
N LEU A 409 -1.55 24.41 -4.40
CA LEU A 409 -1.65 24.58 -2.95
C LEU A 409 -0.41 24.00 -2.26
N ARG A 410 0.08 24.69 -1.23
CA ARG A 410 1.12 24.19 -0.32
C ARG A 410 0.60 24.10 1.10
N TRP A 411 0.98 23.04 1.82
CA TRP A 411 0.72 22.92 3.25
C TRP A 411 1.82 23.65 4.03
N ARG A 412 1.44 24.65 4.84
CA ARG A 412 2.38 25.37 5.74
C ARG A 412 2.67 24.55 6.98
N ASP A 413 1.63 23.91 7.49
CA ASP A 413 1.66 22.85 8.47
C ASP A 413 0.53 21.85 8.12
N PRO A 414 0.33 20.76 8.87
CA PRO A 414 -0.70 19.78 8.51
C PRO A 414 -2.15 20.27 8.61
N PHE A 415 -2.40 21.49 9.08
CA PHE A 415 -3.73 22.07 9.26
C PHE A 415 -3.94 23.32 8.42
N THR A 416 -2.89 24.08 8.14
CA THR A 416 -2.98 25.34 7.40
C THR A 416 -2.38 25.22 6.00
N TYR A 417 -3.05 25.84 5.04
CA TYR A 417 -2.64 25.84 3.65
C TYR A 417 -2.39 27.24 3.13
N GLU A 418 -1.69 27.31 2.00
CA GLU A 418 -1.54 28.49 1.18
C GLU A 418 -1.74 28.12 -0.29
N ARG A 419 -2.67 28.80 -0.94
CA ARG A 419 -3.02 28.61 -2.35
C ARG A 419 -2.24 29.59 -3.23
N GLN A 420 -1.86 29.16 -4.42
CA GLN A 420 -1.36 30.06 -5.47
C GLN A 420 -2.45 31.07 -5.85
N PRO A 421 -2.15 32.37 -6.04
CA PRO A 421 -3.16 33.36 -6.42
C PRO A 421 -3.88 33.00 -7.71
N THR A 422 -3.10 32.63 -8.74
CA THR A 422 -3.57 32.18 -10.04
C THR A 422 -3.56 30.65 -10.12
N LEU A 423 -4.64 30.08 -10.63
CA LEU A 423 -4.75 28.65 -10.90
C LEU A 423 -4.12 28.37 -12.26
N ASP A 424 -3.50 27.19 -12.40
CA ASP A 424 -2.92 26.72 -13.65
C ASP A 424 -3.80 25.59 -14.21
N PRO A 425 -4.62 25.87 -15.25
CA PRO A 425 -5.46 24.87 -15.88
C PRO A 425 -4.65 23.71 -16.49
N THR A 426 -3.41 23.96 -16.91
CA THR A 426 -2.56 22.94 -17.53
C THR A 426 -2.17 21.86 -16.52
N ALA A 427 -1.97 22.23 -15.26
CA ALA A 427 -1.66 21.28 -14.19
C ALA A 427 -2.79 20.25 -13.95
N PHE A 428 -4.05 20.67 -14.02
CA PHE A 428 -5.20 19.76 -13.94
C PHE A 428 -5.28 18.81 -15.14
N SER A 429 -5.01 19.30 -16.34
CA SER A 429 -4.96 18.49 -17.57
C SER A 429 -3.85 17.44 -17.48
N LEU A 430 -2.66 17.82 -17.00
CA LEU A 430 -1.54 16.91 -16.80
C LEU A 430 -1.86 15.80 -15.79
N LEU A 431 -2.48 16.13 -14.65
CA LEU A 431 -2.92 15.14 -13.67
C LEU A 431 -3.90 14.14 -14.31
N GLN A 432 -4.87 14.64 -15.08
CA GLN A 432 -5.84 13.79 -15.77
C GLN A 432 -5.15 12.85 -16.77
N GLN A 433 -4.24 13.36 -17.59
CA GLN A 433 -3.49 12.57 -18.57
C GLN A 433 -2.65 11.49 -17.88
N GLN A 434 -1.97 11.82 -16.79
CA GLN A 434 -1.15 10.87 -16.02
C GLN A 434 -1.98 9.72 -15.46
N GLN A 435 -3.14 10.01 -14.85
CA GLN A 435 -4.02 8.98 -14.28
C GLN A 435 -4.66 8.11 -15.38
N ILE A 436 -5.05 8.69 -16.51
CA ILE A 436 -5.56 7.93 -17.67
C ILE A 436 -4.46 7.03 -18.23
N HIS A 437 -3.22 7.53 -18.32
CA HIS A 437 -2.08 6.75 -18.77
C HIS A 437 -1.82 5.55 -17.85
N ALA A 438 -1.87 5.73 -16.52
CA ALA A 438 -1.69 4.65 -15.55
C ALA A 438 -2.72 3.51 -15.74
N VAL A 439 -3.99 3.83 -16.00
CA VAL A 439 -5.02 2.82 -16.32
C VAL A 439 -4.77 2.15 -17.68
N ARG A 440 -4.32 2.91 -18.68
CA ARG A 440 -4.00 2.38 -20.01
C ARG A 440 -2.80 1.43 -19.98
N GLN A 441 -1.81 1.65 -19.12
CA GLN A 441 -0.65 0.76 -18.99
C GLN A 441 -1.06 -0.69 -18.73
N LEU A 442 -2.04 -0.93 -17.85
CA LEU A 442 -2.53 -2.29 -17.58
C LEU A 442 -3.26 -2.88 -18.80
N GLN A 443 -3.99 -2.06 -19.57
CA GLN A 443 -4.62 -2.52 -20.82
C GLN A 443 -3.57 -2.89 -21.87
N THR A 444 -2.51 -2.09 -21.99
CA THR A 444 -1.36 -2.39 -22.85
C THR A 444 -0.68 -3.68 -22.41
N PHE A 445 -0.43 -3.83 -21.11
CA PHE A 445 0.15 -5.04 -20.51
C PHE A 445 -0.59 -6.30 -20.99
N TRP A 446 -1.92 -6.29 -20.98
CA TRP A 446 -2.72 -7.43 -21.43
C TRP A 446 -2.62 -7.72 -22.93
N ARG A 447 -2.54 -6.68 -23.76
CA ARG A 447 -2.59 -6.79 -25.22
C ARG A 447 -1.25 -7.12 -25.87
N GLN A 448 -0.14 -6.70 -25.26
CA GLN A 448 1.18 -6.87 -25.84
C GLN A 448 1.57 -8.34 -26.01
N LYS A 449 2.39 -8.61 -27.03
CA LYS A 449 2.88 -9.95 -27.38
C LYS A 449 4.21 -10.33 -26.71
N ASN A 450 4.92 -9.35 -26.14
CA ASN A 450 6.20 -9.54 -25.47
C ASN A 450 6.04 -10.29 -24.14
N CYS A 451 7.16 -10.70 -23.54
CA CYS A 451 7.19 -11.34 -22.23
C CYS A 451 6.48 -10.48 -21.17
N ARG A 452 5.56 -11.07 -20.39
CA ARG A 452 4.82 -10.36 -19.33
C ARG A 452 5.76 -9.77 -18.27
N TRP A 453 6.75 -10.55 -17.84
CA TRP A 453 7.73 -10.09 -16.86
C TRP A 453 8.64 -8.99 -17.41
N GLN A 454 8.96 -9.02 -18.71
CA GLN A 454 9.75 -7.96 -19.35
C GLN A 454 9.01 -6.63 -19.24
N PHE A 455 7.71 -6.62 -19.59
CA PHE A 455 6.87 -5.44 -19.47
C PHE A 455 6.81 -4.90 -18.03
N LEU A 456 6.65 -5.79 -17.05
CA LEU A 456 6.61 -5.39 -15.64
C LEU A 456 7.95 -4.80 -15.19
N ILE A 457 9.07 -5.48 -15.45
CA ILE A 457 10.41 -5.00 -15.08
C ILE A 457 10.66 -3.60 -15.67
N ASP A 458 10.36 -3.42 -16.96
CA ASP A 458 10.50 -2.15 -17.67
C ASP A 458 9.61 -1.05 -17.08
N SER A 459 8.32 -1.34 -16.88
CA SER A 459 7.36 -0.38 -16.34
C SER A 459 7.70 0.12 -14.92
N PHE A 460 8.46 -0.66 -14.16
CA PHE A 460 8.92 -0.31 -12.81
C PHE A 460 10.35 0.26 -12.79
N GLY A 461 10.90 0.64 -13.94
CA GLY A 461 12.15 1.41 -14.05
C GLY A 461 13.43 0.58 -14.11
N PHE A 462 13.33 -0.73 -14.35
CA PHE A 462 14.47 -1.63 -14.48
C PHE A 462 14.79 -1.87 -15.98
N HIS A 463 14.98 -0.78 -16.74
CA HIS A 463 15.15 -0.82 -18.20
C HIS A 463 16.31 -1.73 -18.64
N ASP A 464 17.47 -1.63 -18.00
CA ASP A 464 18.65 -2.46 -18.30
C ASP A 464 18.38 -3.95 -18.08
N GLN A 465 17.63 -4.29 -17.03
CA GLN A 465 17.23 -5.67 -16.77
C GLN A 465 16.17 -6.16 -17.76
N ALA A 466 15.30 -5.27 -18.25
CA ALA A 466 14.24 -5.61 -19.18
C ALA A 466 14.73 -5.76 -20.63
N GLN A 467 15.88 -5.16 -20.97
CA GLN A 467 16.47 -5.28 -22.30
C GLN A 467 16.70 -6.75 -22.64
N ASP A 468 16.13 -7.19 -23.77
CA ASP A 468 16.19 -8.56 -24.28
C ASP A 468 15.70 -9.67 -23.30
N PHE A 469 15.00 -9.29 -22.23
CA PHE A 469 14.57 -10.22 -21.19
C PHE A 469 13.40 -11.10 -21.63
N ARG A 470 13.56 -12.42 -21.48
CA ARG A 470 12.45 -13.39 -21.60
C ARG A 470 12.45 -14.33 -20.39
N CYS A 471 11.32 -14.40 -19.70
CA CYS A 471 11.22 -15.22 -18.49
C CYS A 471 11.10 -16.73 -18.75
N GLY A 472 10.71 -17.16 -19.96
CA GLY A 472 10.50 -18.58 -20.29
C GLY A 472 9.23 -19.22 -19.69
N HIS A 473 8.52 -18.54 -18.79
CA HIS A 473 7.42 -19.17 -18.02
C HIS A 473 6.09 -18.42 -18.01
N CYS A 474 5.99 -17.22 -18.58
CA CYS A 474 4.68 -16.57 -18.79
C CYS A 474 3.97 -17.08 -20.05
N ASP A 475 2.66 -16.83 -20.13
CA ASP A 475 1.81 -17.19 -21.28
C ASP A 475 2.39 -16.77 -22.65
N ARG A 476 3.03 -15.59 -22.73
CA ARG A 476 3.68 -15.10 -23.94
C ARG A 476 4.99 -15.79 -24.27
N CYS A 477 5.71 -16.31 -23.28
CA CYS A 477 6.95 -17.05 -23.52
C CYS A 477 6.67 -18.52 -23.87
N GLN A 478 5.68 -19.13 -23.23
CA GLN A 478 5.36 -20.55 -23.42
C GLN A 478 4.63 -20.84 -24.73
N ASN A 479 3.85 -19.88 -25.26
CA ASN A 479 3.19 -20.02 -26.55
C ASN A 479 4.10 -19.64 -27.75
N SER A 480 5.37 -19.31 -27.51
CA SER A 480 6.35 -18.93 -28.55
C SER A 480 7.34 -20.05 -28.89
N SER A 481 7.14 -21.25 -28.33
CA SER A 481 7.99 -22.43 -28.47
C SER A 481 7.25 -23.59 -29.09
#